data_AF-A0A5R8YL94-F1
#
_entry.id   AF-A0A5R8YL94-F1
#
_cell.length_a   1.000
_cell.length_b   1.000
_cell.length_c   1.000
_cell.angle_alpha   90.00
_cell.angle_beta   90.00
_cell.angle_gamma   90.00
#
_symmetry.space_group_name_H-M   'P 1'
#
loop_
_entity.id
_entity.type
_entity.pdbx_description
1 polymer ?
#
loop_
_entity_poly.entity_id
_entity_poly.type
_entity_poly.pdbx_seq_one_letter_code
_entity_poly.pdbx_strand_id
1 'polypeptide(L)'
;MVATVRGSVPRLGRPPSLVVVIPAVGRDRAELPWAAPTEVERRLEPYGLVLKGGKWYLVARCDGALRTYRVTQILRLRVTDDTFERPEGFDLAGHWREHLAGFRSRLFQGHAVIRLSPDGCERLRETMSSAAVTAVDDTAEGPDADGWIRATVPIESLTHSHSEFLRLGAEVEVLEPAELRRKLADTAAALAVLYR
;
A
#
# COMPACT_ATOMS: atom_id res chain seq x y z
N MET A 1 -11.95 19.15 -9.19
CA MET A 1 -12.24 19.56 -10.57
C MET A 1 -12.26 18.26 -11.29
N VAL A 2 -13.11 18.10 -12.28
CA VAL A 2 -13.72 16.79 -12.48
C VAL A 2 -12.77 15.88 -13.22
N ALA A 3 -11.98 15.18 -12.41
CA ALA A 3 -11.16 14.09 -12.83
C ALA A 3 -12.09 12.92 -13.15
N THR A 4 -12.58 12.87 -14.40
CA THR A 4 -12.98 11.61 -15.03
C THR A 4 -11.82 10.63 -14.86
N VAL A 5 -11.96 9.67 -13.95
CA VAL A 5 -11.01 8.59 -13.77
C VAL A 5 -11.52 7.33 -14.45
N ARG A 6 -11.02 7.08 -15.66
CA ARG A 6 -11.05 5.73 -16.24
C ARG A 6 -10.06 4.86 -15.50
N GLY A 7 -10.54 3.79 -14.87
CA GLY A 7 -9.72 2.82 -14.16
C GLY A 7 -9.83 1.43 -14.76
N SER A 8 -8.74 0.65 -14.70
CA SER A 8 -8.75 -0.77 -15.01
C SER A 8 -7.87 -1.60 -14.07
N VAL A 9 -8.21 -2.88 -13.95
CA VAL A 9 -7.40 -3.93 -13.33
C VAL A 9 -6.38 -4.41 -14.40
N PRO A 10 -5.12 -4.73 -14.05
CA PRO A 10 -3.98 -4.16 -14.75
C PRO A 10 -3.74 -4.72 -16.16
N ARG A 11 -3.57 -3.79 -17.12
CA ARG A 11 -2.61 -3.93 -18.21
C ARG A 11 -1.75 -2.66 -18.25
N LEU A 12 -0.51 -2.79 -18.71
CA LEU A 12 0.51 -1.73 -18.71
C LEU A 12 0.15 -0.59 -19.70
N GLY A 13 -0.72 0.32 -19.26
CA GLY A 13 -0.94 1.62 -19.86
C GLY A 13 -0.03 2.67 -19.22
N ARG A 14 0.51 3.59 -20.02
CA ARG A 14 1.34 4.71 -19.53
C ARG A 14 0.48 5.64 -18.66
N PRO A 15 0.77 5.80 -17.35
CA PRO A 15 -0.07 6.62 -16.47
C PRO A 15 0.05 8.11 -16.83
N PRO A 16 -0.97 8.94 -16.51
CA PRO A 16 -0.87 10.39 -16.62
C PRO A 16 0.26 10.91 -15.74
N SER A 17 0.99 11.91 -16.22
CA SER A 17 2.10 12.52 -15.49
C SER A 17 1.60 13.24 -14.23
N LEU A 18 2.38 13.18 -13.15
CA LEU A 18 2.05 13.80 -11.85
C LEU A 18 1.63 15.28 -11.98
N VAL A 19 2.25 15.99 -12.92
CA VAL A 19 2.02 17.39 -13.28
C VAL A 19 0.54 17.69 -13.57
N VAL A 20 -0.23 16.74 -14.09
CA VAL A 20 -1.66 16.91 -14.45
C VAL A 20 -2.61 16.68 -13.25
N VAL A 21 -2.15 16.01 -12.19
CA VAL A 21 -2.98 15.70 -11.01
C VAL A 21 -2.95 16.84 -9.98
N ILE A 22 -1.87 17.62 -9.94
CA ILE A 22 -1.69 18.72 -8.97
C ILE A 22 -2.71 19.87 -9.16
N PRO A 23 -3.07 20.30 -10.38
CA PRO A 23 -4.09 21.35 -10.57
C PRO A 23 -5.52 20.96 -10.13
N ALA A 24 -5.80 19.68 -9.85
CA ALA A 24 -7.10 19.04 -10.06
C ALA A 24 -8.30 19.46 -9.16
N VAL A 25 -8.31 20.55 -8.37
CA VAL A 25 -9.26 20.80 -7.25
C VAL A 25 -10.49 21.67 -7.66
N GLY A 26 -11.75 21.26 -7.39
CA GLY A 26 -12.97 21.73 -8.15
C GLY A 26 -14.34 20.91 -8.19
N ARG A 27 -15.55 21.53 -8.43
CA ARG A 27 -16.99 21.13 -8.17
C ARG A 27 -17.64 19.89 -8.89
N ASP A 28 -18.59 19.30 -8.16
CA ASP A 28 -20.01 18.93 -8.46
C ASP A 28 -20.49 17.89 -9.50
N ARG A 29 -20.44 16.60 -9.12
CA ARG A 29 -21.50 15.57 -9.35
C ARG A 29 -21.74 14.87 -10.72
N ALA A 30 -21.76 13.54 -10.67
CA ALA A 30 -22.76 12.60 -11.26
C ALA A 30 -22.42 11.13 -10.84
N GLU A 31 -23.42 10.27 -10.62
CA GLU A 31 -23.30 8.95 -9.92
C GLU A 31 -23.58 7.72 -10.82
N LEU A 32 -23.19 6.50 -10.38
CA LEU A 32 -23.85 5.15 -10.54
C LEU A 32 -22.90 3.92 -10.26
N PRO A 33 -23.41 2.67 -10.01
CA PRO A 33 -22.71 1.57 -9.31
C PRO A 33 -21.95 0.53 -10.20
N TRP A 34 -21.43 -0.57 -9.62
CA TRP A 34 -20.36 -1.41 -10.20
C TRP A 34 -20.55 -2.94 -10.25
N ALA A 35 -20.07 -3.58 -11.33
CA ALA A 35 -19.54 -4.95 -11.38
C ALA A 35 -18.52 -5.11 -12.55
N ALA A 36 -17.63 -6.11 -12.49
CA ALA A 36 -16.61 -6.49 -13.51
C ALA A 36 -15.48 -5.45 -13.78
N PRO A 37 -14.42 -5.72 -14.59
CA PRO A 37 -13.32 -4.77 -14.83
C PRO A 37 -13.73 -3.71 -15.86
N THR A 38 -14.66 -2.86 -15.45
CA THR A 38 -15.32 -1.87 -16.28
C THR A 38 -14.47 -0.59 -16.29
N GLU A 39 -14.02 -0.14 -17.47
CA GLU A 39 -13.59 1.26 -17.60
C GLU A 39 -14.78 2.14 -17.27
N VAL A 40 -14.63 3.08 -16.33
CA VAL A 40 -15.71 4.00 -15.97
C VAL A 40 -15.35 5.46 -16.15
N GLU A 41 -16.41 6.24 -16.30
CA GLU A 41 -16.41 7.66 -15.97
C GLU A 41 -16.75 7.78 -14.47
N ARG A 42 -15.89 8.42 -13.66
CA ARG A 42 -16.19 8.78 -12.26
C ARG A 42 -15.90 10.26 -12.07
N ARG A 43 -16.82 11.00 -11.45
CA ARG A 43 -16.65 12.42 -11.11
C ARG A 43 -15.95 12.53 -9.76
N LEU A 44 -14.67 12.91 -9.74
CA LEU A 44 -13.90 13.06 -8.51
C LEU A 44 -13.76 14.52 -8.06
N GLU A 45 -13.93 14.73 -6.76
CA GLU A 45 -13.56 15.95 -6.03
C GLU A 45 -12.28 15.65 -5.23
N PRO A 46 -11.07 16.02 -5.70
CA PRO A 46 -9.84 15.60 -5.06
C PRO A 46 -9.47 16.47 -3.86
N TYR A 47 -9.33 15.83 -2.70
CA TYR A 47 -9.00 16.45 -1.42
C TYR A 47 -7.48 16.52 -1.18
N GLY A 48 -6.71 15.61 -1.80
CA GLY A 48 -5.25 15.68 -1.81
C GLY A 48 -4.55 14.43 -2.31
N LEU A 49 -3.23 14.51 -2.42
CA LEU A 49 -2.33 13.41 -2.78
C LEU A 49 -1.58 12.90 -1.56
N VAL A 50 -1.39 11.59 -1.49
CA VAL A 50 -0.60 10.92 -0.45
C VAL A 50 0.38 9.93 -1.08
N LEU A 51 1.63 9.96 -0.61
CA LEU A 51 2.66 8.98 -0.96
C LEU A 51 2.76 7.93 0.17
N LYS A 52 2.43 6.67 -0.11
CA LYS A 52 2.64 5.53 0.82
C LYS A 52 3.35 4.39 0.07
N GLY A 53 4.44 3.88 0.64
CA GLY A 53 5.14 2.69 0.10
C GLY A 53 5.55 2.84 -1.38
N GLY A 54 6.09 4.02 -1.74
CA GLY A 54 6.48 4.35 -3.12
C GLY A 54 5.33 4.51 -4.12
N LYS A 55 4.07 4.46 -3.67
CA LYS A 55 2.87 4.58 -4.52
C LYS A 55 2.13 5.87 -4.20
N TRP A 56 1.75 6.61 -5.25
CA TRP A 56 0.89 7.78 -5.14
C TRP A 56 -0.58 7.38 -5.10
N TYR A 57 -1.31 7.98 -4.17
CA TYR A 57 -2.74 7.82 -3.97
C TYR A 57 -3.42 9.20 -4.00
N LEU A 58 -4.56 9.28 -4.68
CA LEU A 58 -5.46 10.42 -4.66
C LEU A 58 -6.59 10.12 -3.69
N VAL A 59 -6.75 10.95 -2.66
CA VAL A 59 -7.93 10.97 -1.81
C VAL A 59 -8.93 11.92 -2.47
N ALA A 60 -10.12 11.40 -2.82
CA ALA A 60 -11.16 12.18 -3.47
C ALA A 60 -12.55 11.76 -2.99
N ARG A 61 -13.47 12.72 -2.89
CA ARG A 61 -14.90 12.41 -2.72
C ARG A 61 -15.47 11.99 -4.08
N CYS A 62 -16.26 10.92 -4.06
CA CYS A 62 -16.93 10.33 -5.20
C CYS A 62 -18.24 9.70 -4.72
N ASP A 63 -19.35 10.13 -5.30
CA ASP A 63 -20.70 9.68 -4.92
C ASP A 63 -20.95 9.86 -3.41
N GLY A 64 -20.69 11.10 -2.92
CA GLY A 64 -20.81 11.49 -1.51
C GLY A 64 -19.75 10.95 -0.54
N ALA A 65 -19.10 9.84 -0.85
CA ALA A 65 -18.12 9.17 0.02
C ALA A 65 -16.66 9.54 -0.32
N LEU A 66 -15.81 9.70 0.69
CA LEU A 66 -14.35 9.77 0.50
C LEU A 66 -13.81 8.40 0.09
N ARG A 67 -13.04 8.37 -1.00
CA ARG A 67 -12.44 7.17 -1.58
C ARG A 67 -10.98 7.43 -1.94
N THR A 68 -10.19 6.36 -1.95
CA THR A 68 -8.76 6.40 -2.27
C THR A 68 -8.52 5.73 -3.61
N TYR A 69 -7.90 6.43 -4.55
CA TYR A 69 -7.56 5.95 -5.88
C TYR A 69 -6.05 5.86 -6.03
N ARG A 70 -5.51 4.71 -6.48
CA ARG A 70 -4.08 4.63 -6.81
C ARG A 70 -3.85 5.39 -8.12
N VAL A 71 -2.95 6.39 -8.13
CA VAL A 71 -2.73 7.26 -9.30
C VAL A 71 -2.32 6.45 -10.54
N THR A 72 -1.58 5.36 -10.37
CA THR A 72 -1.19 4.47 -11.48
C THR A 72 -2.33 3.63 -12.06
N GLN A 73 -3.53 3.66 -11.46
CA GLN A 73 -4.74 3.03 -12.02
C GLN A 73 -5.64 4.06 -12.72
N ILE A 74 -5.29 5.35 -12.70
CA ILE A 74 -5.98 6.40 -13.46
C ILE A 74 -5.44 6.36 -14.89
N LEU A 75 -6.25 5.93 -15.86
CA LEU A 75 -5.87 5.83 -17.28
C LEU A 75 -5.95 7.19 -18.00
N ARG A 76 -6.92 8.01 -17.60
CA ARG A 76 -7.12 9.38 -18.10
C ARG A 76 -7.55 10.25 -16.93
N LEU A 77 -7.17 11.53 -16.98
CA LEU A 77 -7.63 12.58 -16.09
C LEU A 77 -8.04 13.75 -16.98
N ARG A 78 -9.28 14.23 -16.81
CA ARG A 78 -9.70 15.52 -17.39
C ARG A 78 -9.77 16.55 -16.26
N VAL A 79 -9.46 17.80 -16.60
CA VAL A 79 -9.75 18.97 -15.78
C VAL A 79 -11.03 19.62 -16.33
N THR A 80 -11.90 20.06 -15.44
CA THR A 80 -13.10 20.86 -15.77
C THR A 80 -13.13 22.12 -14.90
N ASP A 81 -13.95 23.08 -15.30
CA ASP A 81 -13.98 24.44 -14.73
C ASP A 81 -14.80 24.54 -13.43
N ASP A 82 -15.39 23.45 -12.97
CA ASP A 82 -16.13 23.38 -11.71
C ASP A 82 -15.17 23.59 -10.49
N THR A 83 -15.52 24.35 -9.41
CA THR A 83 -14.64 24.85 -8.28
C THR A 83 -15.05 24.49 -6.79
N PHE A 84 -14.63 23.38 -6.11
CA PHE A 84 -15.31 22.76 -4.93
C PHE A 84 -14.99 23.27 -3.52
N GLU A 85 -16.01 23.17 -2.67
CA GLU A 85 -15.94 23.46 -1.24
C GLU A 85 -15.47 22.23 -0.45
N ARG A 86 -14.18 22.23 -0.14
CA ARG A 86 -13.61 21.33 0.85
C ARG A 86 -14.15 21.73 2.22
N PRO A 87 -14.66 20.80 3.05
CA PRO A 87 -15.06 21.09 4.42
C PRO A 87 -13.97 21.85 5.18
N GLU A 88 -14.38 22.88 5.90
CA GLU A 88 -13.48 23.62 6.78
C GLU A 88 -12.88 22.67 7.82
N GLY A 89 -11.58 22.81 8.09
CA GLY A 89 -10.86 21.92 9.00
C GLY A 89 -10.59 20.49 8.48
N PHE A 90 -10.82 20.16 7.20
CA PHE A 90 -10.44 18.84 6.68
C PHE A 90 -8.92 18.58 6.77
N ASP A 91 -8.52 17.71 7.70
CA ASP A 91 -7.16 17.20 7.84
C ASP A 91 -6.95 15.96 6.94
N LEU A 92 -6.20 16.14 5.86
CA LEU A 92 -5.81 15.04 4.96
C LEU A 92 -4.93 13.99 5.67
N ALA A 93 -4.05 14.41 6.58
CA ALA A 93 -3.17 13.50 7.30
C ALA A 93 -3.94 12.71 8.36
N GLY A 94 -4.86 13.35 9.07
CA GLY A 94 -5.83 12.72 9.98
C GLY A 94 -6.73 11.73 9.27
N HIS A 95 -7.41 12.16 8.20
CA HIS A 95 -8.21 11.26 7.38
C HIS A 95 -7.38 10.09 6.85
N TRP A 96 -6.13 10.32 6.42
CA TRP A 96 -5.25 9.22 5.98
C TRP A 96 -4.87 8.28 7.12
N ARG A 97 -4.60 8.78 8.34
CA ARG A 97 -4.34 7.95 9.52
C ARG A 97 -5.57 7.10 9.90
N GLU A 98 -6.76 7.67 9.88
CA GLU A 98 -8.02 6.97 10.17
C GLU A 98 -8.39 5.97 9.08
N HIS A 99 -8.27 6.37 7.81
CA HIS A 99 -8.43 5.48 6.67
C HIS A 99 -7.44 4.33 6.77
N LEU A 100 -6.17 4.58 7.12
CA LEU A 100 -5.20 3.53 7.38
C LEU A 100 -5.56 2.70 8.62
N ALA A 101 -6.14 3.24 9.69
CA ALA A 101 -6.56 2.45 10.85
C ALA A 101 -7.72 1.49 10.50
N GLY A 102 -8.78 2.00 9.86
CA GLY A 102 -9.92 1.20 9.40
C GLY A 102 -9.62 0.28 8.20
N PHE A 103 -8.55 0.57 7.45
CA PHE A 103 -8.03 -0.28 6.38
C PHE A 103 -6.98 -1.27 6.90
N ARG A 104 -6.21 -0.99 7.97
CA ARG A 104 -5.20 -1.92 8.56
C ARG A 104 -5.82 -3.28 8.93
N SER A 105 -6.99 -3.30 9.55
CA SER A 105 -7.73 -4.53 9.88
C SER A 105 -8.28 -5.29 8.67
N ARG A 106 -8.27 -4.68 7.47
CA ARG A 106 -8.66 -5.31 6.18
C ARG A 106 -7.47 -5.53 5.23
N LEU A 107 -6.36 -4.84 5.50
CA LEU A 107 -5.09 -4.92 4.80
C LEU A 107 -4.38 -6.19 5.23
N PHE A 108 -4.23 -6.39 6.53
CA PHE A 108 -3.55 -7.56 7.08
C PHE A 108 -4.45 -8.80 6.96
N GLN A 109 -4.33 -9.49 5.82
CA GLN A 109 -5.14 -10.65 5.44
C GLN A 109 -4.58 -11.97 6.02
N GLY A 110 -3.49 -11.90 6.80
CA GLY A 110 -2.93 -13.02 7.54
C GLY A 110 -1.76 -12.59 8.41
N HIS A 111 -1.04 -13.58 8.93
CA HIS A 111 0.19 -13.41 9.69
C HIS A 111 1.32 -14.24 9.07
N ALA A 112 2.56 -13.83 9.31
CA ALA A 112 3.75 -14.62 9.04
C ALA A 112 4.51 -14.86 10.34
N VAL A 113 4.95 -16.10 10.54
CA VAL A 113 5.89 -16.44 11.61
C VAL A 113 7.29 -16.34 11.03
N ILE A 114 8.14 -15.52 11.64
CA ILE A 114 9.49 -15.22 11.16
C ILE A 114 10.52 -15.45 12.28
N ARG A 115 11.76 -15.74 11.90
CA ARG A 115 12.93 -15.51 12.74
C ARG A 115 13.70 -14.30 12.22
N LEU A 116 14.29 -13.53 13.13
CA LEU A 116 15.10 -12.34 12.84
C LEU A 116 16.43 -12.42 13.59
N SER A 117 17.52 -12.10 12.90
CA SER A 117 18.82 -11.86 13.56
C SER A 117 18.79 -10.50 14.32
N PRO A 118 19.80 -10.21 15.16
CA PRO A 118 19.95 -8.88 15.76
C PRO A 118 19.95 -7.74 14.71
N ASP A 119 20.75 -7.85 13.65
CA ASP A 119 20.79 -6.93 12.51
C ASP A 119 19.42 -6.84 11.80
N GLY A 120 18.71 -7.97 11.71
CA GLY A 120 17.36 -8.05 11.15
C GLY A 120 16.35 -7.22 11.93
N CYS A 121 16.45 -7.22 13.27
CA CYS A 121 15.64 -6.38 14.15
C CYS A 121 15.92 -4.89 13.97
N GLU A 122 17.18 -4.49 13.75
CA GLU A 122 17.53 -3.09 13.46
C GLU A 122 16.97 -2.65 12.11
N ARG A 123 17.27 -3.40 11.03
CA ARG A 123 16.75 -3.13 9.67
C ARG A 123 15.23 -3.13 9.61
N LEU A 124 14.56 -3.96 10.41
CA LEU A 124 13.10 -4.00 10.46
C LEU A 124 12.50 -2.69 10.99
N ARG A 125 13.12 -2.06 12.00
CA ARG A 125 12.69 -0.76 12.54
C ARG A 125 12.89 0.38 11.54
N GLU A 126 13.90 0.30 10.68
CA GLU A 126 14.17 1.32 9.64
C GLU A 126 13.27 1.16 8.40
N THR A 127 12.98 -0.08 7.99
CA THR A 127 12.44 -0.36 6.64
C THR A 127 10.99 -0.83 6.60
N MET A 128 10.44 -1.33 7.71
CA MET A 128 9.11 -1.95 7.76
C MET A 128 8.05 -1.03 8.38
N SER A 129 6.78 -1.43 8.28
CA SER A 129 5.69 -0.67 8.88
C SER A 129 5.74 -0.72 10.42
N SER A 130 5.27 0.36 11.07
CA SER A 130 5.18 0.41 12.53
C SER A 130 4.35 -0.74 13.13
N ALA A 131 3.41 -1.31 12.38
CA ALA A 131 2.62 -2.46 12.82
C ALA A 131 3.43 -3.76 12.84
N ALA A 132 4.42 -3.91 11.94
CA ALA A 132 5.36 -5.03 12.00
C ALA A 132 6.33 -4.86 13.17
N VAL A 133 6.83 -3.63 13.42
CA VAL A 133 7.68 -3.32 14.59
C VAL A 133 6.98 -3.67 15.89
N THR A 134 5.78 -3.10 16.13
CA THR A 134 5.00 -3.40 17.34
C THR A 134 4.67 -4.88 17.46
N ALA A 135 4.31 -5.56 16.37
CA ALA A 135 4.05 -7.01 16.43
C ALA A 135 5.30 -7.84 16.78
N VAL A 136 6.51 -7.43 16.34
CA VAL A 136 7.75 -8.06 16.82
C VAL A 136 7.95 -7.81 18.30
N ASP A 137 7.86 -6.54 18.76
CA ASP A 137 8.06 -6.20 20.16
C ASP A 137 7.03 -6.90 21.09
N ASP A 138 5.78 -7.11 20.63
CA ASP A 138 4.70 -7.77 21.36
C ASP A 138 4.76 -9.32 21.33
N THR A 139 5.38 -9.93 20.31
CA THR A 139 5.34 -11.40 20.08
C THR A 139 6.71 -12.08 20.05
N ALA A 140 7.79 -11.35 20.32
CA ALA A 140 9.14 -11.90 20.34
C ALA A 140 9.30 -13.00 21.41
N GLU A 141 9.41 -14.24 20.95
CA GLU A 141 9.95 -15.34 21.71
C GLU A 141 11.48 -15.23 21.71
N GLY A 142 12.09 -15.43 22.89
CA GLY A 142 13.47 -15.03 23.19
C GLY A 142 14.53 -15.61 22.24
N PRO A 143 15.72 -14.98 22.20
CA PRO A 143 16.76 -15.37 21.26
C PRO A 143 17.20 -16.82 21.47
N ASP A 144 17.35 -17.55 20.37
CA ASP A 144 17.98 -18.85 20.36
C ASP A 144 19.51 -18.77 20.55
N ALA A 145 20.19 -19.91 20.41
CA ALA A 145 21.64 -20.01 20.61
C ALA A 145 22.47 -19.10 19.66
N ASP A 146 21.91 -18.73 18.51
CA ASP A 146 22.55 -17.86 17.51
C ASP A 146 22.12 -16.39 17.66
N GLY A 147 21.33 -16.07 18.70
CA GLY A 147 20.82 -14.72 18.95
C GLY A 147 19.56 -14.36 18.14
N TRP A 148 18.96 -15.30 17.42
CA TRP A 148 17.78 -15.02 16.59
C TRP A 148 16.49 -15.12 17.40
N ILE A 149 15.64 -14.10 17.32
CA ILE A 149 14.30 -14.14 17.92
C ILE A 149 13.29 -14.75 16.96
N ARG A 150 12.20 -15.32 17.48
CA ARG A 150 11.02 -15.74 16.70
C ARG A 150 9.87 -14.78 16.99
N ALA A 151 9.17 -14.32 15.97
CA ALA A 151 8.05 -13.38 16.10
C ALA A 151 6.93 -13.67 15.09
N THR A 152 5.73 -13.19 15.39
CA THR A 152 4.56 -13.26 14.49
C THR A 152 4.17 -11.87 14.03
N VAL A 153 4.30 -11.58 12.74
CA VAL A 153 4.00 -10.26 12.16
C VAL A 153 2.79 -10.30 11.24
N PRO A 154 1.96 -9.24 11.19
CA PRO A 154 0.82 -9.16 10.28
C PRO A 154 1.30 -8.91 8.84
N ILE A 155 0.68 -9.58 7.85
CA ILE A 155 1.06 -9.48 6.43
C ILE A 155 -0.08 -8.96 5.56
N GLU A 156 0.18 -7.94 4.72
CA GLU A 156 -0.88 -7.39 3.85
C GLU A 156 -1.28 -8.38 2.73
N SER A 157 -0.29 -9.10 2.17
CA SER A 157 -0.48 -10.20 1.23
C SER A 157 0.85 -10.91 0.98
N LEU A 158 0.83 -12.16 0.52
CA LEU A 158 2.05 -12.92 0.19
C LEU A 158 2.96 -12.17 -0.80
N THR A 159 2.39 -11.48 -1.79
CA THR A 159 3.16 -10.70 -2.77
C THR A 159 3.75 -9.42 -2.18
N HIS A 160 3.05 -8.75 -1.26
CA HIS A 160 3.61 -7.57 -0.60
C HIS A 160 4.75 -7.96 0.34
N SER A 161 4.48 -8.91 1.24
CA SER A 161 5.41 -9.34 2.28
C SER A 161 6.64 -10.04 1.72
N HIS A 162 6.53 -10.70 0.56
CA HIS A 162 7.70 -11.18 -0.20
C HIS A 162 8.67 -10.05 -0.59
N SER A 163 8.14 -8.95 -1.14
CA SER A 163 8.96 -7.78 -1.52
C SER A 163 9.46 -6.97 -0.32
N GLU A 164 8.81 -7.13 0.82
CA GLU A 164 9.13 -6.49 2.10
C GLU A 164 10.26 -7.23 2.81
N PHE A 165 10.12 -8.55 3.04
CA PHE A 165 11.14 -9.35 3.72
C PHE A 165 12.46 -9.44 2.93
N LEU A 166 12.42 -9.40 1.60
CA LEU A 166 13.66 -9.30 0.78
C LEU A 166 14.50 -8.05 1.09
N ARG A 167 13.94 -6.99 1.70
CA ARG A 167 14.69 -5.79 2.09
C ARG A 167 15.60 -6.03 3.30
N LEU A 168 15.25 -7.01 4.14
CA LEU A 168 16.06 -7.39 5.30
C LEU A 168 17.28 -8.24 4.87
N GLY A 169 17.20 -8.90 3.71
CA GLY A 169 18.27 -9.71 3.14
C GLY A 169 18.31 -11.10 3.78
N ALA A 170 19.51 -11.54 4.19
CA ALA A 170 19.70 -12.80 4.89
C ALA A 170 19.31 -12.74 6.39
N GLU A 171 18.95 -11.56 6.89
CA GLU A 171 18.66 -11.29 8.31
C GLU A 171 17.24 -11.68 8.76
N VAL A 172 16.46 -12.33 7.88
CA VAL A 172 15.11 -12.81 8.16
C VAL A 172 14.89 -14.20 7.57
N GLU A 173 14.26 -15.07 8.34
CA GLU A 173 13.77 -16.37 7.88
C GLU A 173 12.25 -16.45 8.05
N VAL A 174 11.49 -16.60 6.96
CA VAL A 174 10.05 -16.89 7.07
C VAL A 174 9.82 -18.36 7.33
N LEU A 175 9.23 -18.68 8.48
CA LEU A 175 8.80 -20.04 8.83
C LEU A 175 7.42 -20.32 8.23
N GLU A 176 6.48 -19.39 8.42
CA GLU A 176 5.08 -19.50 7.94
C GLU A 176 4.59 -18.19 7.33
N PRO A 177 3.63 -18.23 6.37
CA PRO A 177 3.07 -19.42 5.76
C PRO A 177 4.05 -20.07 4.76
N ALA A 178 3.94 -21.39 4.58
CA ALA A 178 4.84 -22.16 3.73
C ALA A 178 4.91 -21.67 2.26
N GLU A 179 3.84 -21.06 1.75
CA GLU A 179 3.86 -20.41 0.42
C GLU A 179 4.79 -19.20 0.38
N LEU A 180 4.79 -18.35 1.41
CA LEU A 180 5.68 -17.18 1.48
C LEU A 180 7.15 -17.60 1.62
N ARG A 181 7.42 -18.59 2.47
CA ARG A 181 8.75 -19.22 2.60
C ARG A 181 9.26 -19.72 1.24
N ARG A 182 8.41 -20.42 0.47
CA ARG A 182 8.77 -20.93 -0.87
C ARG A 182 9.13 -19.79 -1.82
N LYS A 183 8.31 -18.73 -1.91
CA LYS A 183 8.57 -17.58 -2.79
C LYS A 183 9.90 -16.88 -2.47
N LEU A 184 10.26 -16.78 -1.19
CA LEU A 184 11.56 -16.25 -0.78
C LEU A 184 12.70 -17.20 -1.17
N ALA A 185 12.56 -18.50 -0.93
CA ALA A 185 13.54 -19.51 -1.33
C ALA A 185 13.78 -19.53 -2.85
N ASP A 186 12.72 -19.48 -3.66
CA ASP A 186 12.80 -19.40 -5.12
C ASP A 186 13.59 -18.15 -5.57
N THR A 187 13.38 -17.02 -4.89
CA THR A 187 14.09 -15.77 -5.19
C THR A 187 15.55 -15.81 -4.73
N ALA A 188 15.82 -16.37 -3.56
CA ALA A 188 17.19 -16.56 -3.06
C ALA A 188 18.00 -17.49 -3.97
N ALA A 189 17.39 -18.56 -4.48
CA ALA A 189 18.00 -19.45 -5.47
C ALA A 189 18.29 -18.71 -6.79
N ALA A 190 17.35 -17.91 -7.30
CA ALA A 190 17.55 -17.11 -8.51
C ALA A 190 18.66 -16.06 -8.36
N LEU A 191 18.71 -15.34 -7.22
CA LEU A 191 19.78 -14.39 -6.90
C LEU A 191 21.14 -15.11 -6.79
N ALA A 192 21.18 -16.28 -6.17
CA ALA A 192 22.39 -17.10 -6.09
C ALA A 192 22.87 -17.62 -7.45
N VAL A 193 22.02 -17.71 -8.47
CA VAL A 193 22.45 -18.00 -9.86
C VAL A 193 22.99 -16.76 -10.57
N LEU A 194 22.48 -15.56 -10.25
CA LEU A 194 22.92 -14.30 -10.88
C LEU A 194 24.29 -13.78 -10.39
N TYR A 195 24.70 -14.17 -9.17
CA TYR A 195 25.90 -13.65 -8.50
C TYR A 195 26.92 -14.75 -8.14
N ARG A 196 26.91 -15.89 -8.86
CA ARG A 196 27.93 -16.95 -8.79
C ARG A 196 28.84 -16.94 -10.01
#